data_AF-A8T480-F1
#
_entry.id   AF-A8T480-F1
#
_cell.length_a   1.000
_cell.length_b   1.000
_cell.length_c   1.000
_cell.angle_alpha   90.00
_cell.angle_beta   90.00
_cell.angle_gamma   90.00
#
_symmetry.space_group_name_H-M   'P 1'
#
loop_
_entity.id
_entity.type
_entity.pdbx_description
1 polymer ?
#
loop_
_entity_poly.entity_id
_entity_poly.type
_entity_poly.pdbx_seq_one_letter_code
_entity_poly.pdbx_strand_id
1 'polypeptide(L)' 'MAKISDWKIVATEGPTVDGRKITREWLTQIAESYALSEFTALIWPEHKRFAVYGSNWRKVLEVKAEKWTRKSALVCQA' A
#
# COMPACT_ATOMS: atom_id res chain seq x y z
N MET A 1 21.78 -2.92 -9.10
CA MET A 1 20.65 -3.19 -8.18
C MET A 1 19.57 -2.15 -8.41
N ALA A 2 18.30 -2.54 -8.60
CA ALA A 2 17.22 -1.57 -8.60
C ALA A 2 17.07 -0.99 -7.19
N LYS A 3 17.02 0.34 -7.06
CA LYS A 3 16.83 0.99 -5.76
C LYS A 3 15.41 0.70 -5.25
N ILE A 4 15.28 0.20 -4.02
CA ILE A 4 14.01 0.03 -3.31
C ILE A 4 13.63 1.38 -2.68
N SER A 5 12.36 1.76 -2.72
CA SER A 5 11.89 2.98 -2.07
C SER A 5 12.02 2.92 -0.54
N ASP A 6 12.05 4.08 0.11
CA ASP A 6 11.74 4.12 1.55
C ASP A 6 10.30 3.65 1.80
N TRP A 7 10.00 3.30 3.04
CA TRP A 7 8.64 3.01 3.48
C TRP A 7 7.71 4.21 3.24
N LYS A 8 6.57 3.97 2.58
CA LYS A 8 5.54 4.97 2.34
C LYS A 8 4.21 4.51 2.92
N ILE A 9 3.49 5.41 3.57
CA ILE A 9 2.15 5.14 4.13
C ILE A 9 1.15 5.07 2.99
N VAL A 10 0.40 3.98 2.94
CA VAL A 10 -0.64 3.74 1.92
C VAL A 10 -2.04 3.67 2.51
N ALA A 11 -2.17 3.37 3.80
CA ALA A 11 -3.45 3.43 4.52
C ALA A 11 -3.24 3.73 6.01
N THR A 12 -4.26 4.29 6.65
CA THR A 12 -4.30 4.51 8.12
C THR A 12 -5.63 4.04 8.68
N GLU A 13 -5.64 3.63 9.94
CA GLU A 13 -6.89 3.27 10.62
C GLU A 13 -7.78 4.51 10.83
N GLY A 14 -9.10 4.30 10.72
CA GLY A 14 -10.10 5.34 10.92
C GLY A 14 -11.09 5.50 9.77
N PRO A 15 -11.80 6.65 9.74
CA PRO A 15 -12.86 6.88 8.77
C PRO A 15 -12.30 7.16 7.37
N THR A 16 -13.01 6.70 6.35
CA THR A 16 -12.73 6.98 4.94
C THR A 16 -13.75 7.96 4.36
N VAL A 17 -13.42 8.54 3.20
CA VAL A 17 -14.25 9.57 2.53
C VAL A 17 -15.65 9.07 2.13
N ASP A 18 -15.82 7.76 2.00
CA ASP A 18 -17.07 7.09 1.64
C ASP A 18 -17.82 6.51 2.86
N GLY A 19 -17.42 6.88 4.08
CA GLY A 19 -18.11 6.52 5.32
C GLY A 19 -17.77 5.13 5.89
N ARG A 20 -16.89 4.36 5.22
CA ARG A 20 -16.34 3.12 5.79
C ARG A 20 -15.32 3.43 6.89
N LYS A 21 -15.00 2.41 7.69
CA LYS A 21 -13.97 2.50 8.73
C LYS A 21 -12.92 1.41 8.49
N ILE A 22 -11.69 1.83 8.26
CA ILE A 22 -10.53 0.93 8.24
C ILE A 22 -10.20 0.62 9.70
N THR A 23 -10.30 -0.65 10.08
CA THR A 23 -9.94 -1.09 11.43
C THR A 23 -8.46 -1.42 11.51
N ARG A 24 -7.92 -1.49 12.73
CA ARG A 24 -6.53 -1.88 12.96
C ARG A 24 -6.26 -3.29 12.44
N GLU A 25 -7.21 -4.18 12.70
CA GLU A 25 -7.14 -5.60 12.40
C GLU A 25 -6.99 -5.81 10.90
N TRP A 26 -7.67 -5.01 10.07
CA TRP A 26 -7.52 -5.07 8.62
C TRP A 26 -6.09 -4.74 8.16
N LEU A 27 -5.45 -3.73 8.75
CA LEU A 27 -4.07 -3.37 8.40
C LEU A 27 -3.11 -4.50 8.77
N THR A 28 -3.30 -5.11 9.95
CA THR A 28 -2.51 -6.27 10.40
C THR A 28 -2.73 -7.48 9.50
N GLN A 29 -3.97 -7.80 9.15
CA GLN A 29 -4.30 -8.93 8.27
C GLN A 29 -3.70 -8.75 6.87
N ILE A 30 -3.70 -7.53 6.32
CA ILE A 30 -3.03 -7.24 5.05
C ILE A 30 -1.53 -7.47 5.17
N ALA A 31 -0.91 -7.00 6.26
CA ALA A 31 0.51 -7.20 6.51
C ALA A 31 0.91 -8.68 6.60
N GLU A 32 0.06 -9.52 7.19
CA GLU A 32 0.30 -10.96 7.37
C GLU A 32 0.03 -11.80 6.12
N SER A 33 -0.94 -11.39 5.28
CA SER A 33 -1.40 -12.17 4.13
C SER A 33 -0.80 -11.75 2.79
N TYR A 34 -0.10 -10.61 2.73
CA TYR A 34 0.44 -10.11 1.48
C TYR A 34 1.54 -11.01 0.91
N ALA A 35 1.38 -11.44 -0.34
CA ALA A 35 2.38 -12.23 -1.05
C ALA A 35 2.65 -11.65 -2.44
N LEU A 36 3.92 -11.53 -2.80
CA LEU A 36 4.31 -11.09 -4.15
C LEU A 36 3.82 -12.03 -5.25
N SER A 37 3.65 -13.32 -4.95
CA SER A 37 3.17 -14.33 -5.88
C SER A 37 1.66 -14.32 -6.08
N GLU A 38 0.89 -13.67 -5.20
CA GLU A 38 -0.56 -13.74 -5.18
C GLU A 38 -1.15 -12.33 -4.98
N PHE A 39 -1.94 -11.85 -5.96
CA PHE A 39 -2.53 -10.51 -5.95
C PHE A 39 -1.51 -9.37 -5.75
N THR A 40 -0.39 -9.40 -6.49
CA THR A 40 0.65 -8.34 -6.41
C THR A 40 0.07 -6.95 -6.63
N ALA A 41 0.21 -6.08 -5.63
CA ALA A 41 -0.13 -4.66 -5.75
C ALA A 41 0.84 -3.91 -6.67
N LEU A 42 0.31 -3.01 -7.49
CA LEU A 42 1.04 -2.24 -8.50
C LEU A 42 0.84 -0.73 -8.28
N ILE A 43 1.89 0.06 -8.51
CA ILE A 43 1.86 1.51 -8.38
C ILE A 43 1.53 2.14 -9.73
N TRP A 44 0.30 2.63 -9.86
CA TRP A 44 -0.18 3.29 -11.08
C TRP A 44 -0.28 4.79 -10.89
N PRO A 45 0.38 5.61 -11.74
CA PRO A 45 0.16 7.05 -11.73
C PRO A 45 -1.30 7.37 -12.10
N GLU A 46 -1.98 8.15 -11.25
CA GLU A 46 -3.35 8.65 -11.50
C GLU A 46 -4.39 7.57 -11.86
N HIS A 47 -4.21 6.30 -11.44
CA HIS A 47 -5.02 5.16 -11.88
C HIS A 47 -5.04 4.91 -13.40
N LYS A 48 -4.17 5.59 -14.17
CA LYS A 48 -4.12 5.47 -15.63
C LYS A 48 -3.29 4.25 -16.01
N ARG A 49 -3.86 3.39 -16.86
CA ARG A 49 -3.25 2.13 -17.31
C ARG A 49 -2.79 2.17 -18.78
N PHE A 50 -2.57 3.36 -19.35
CA PHE A 50 -2.27 3.56 -20.76
C PHE A 50 -1.02 4.43 -21.00
N ALA A 51 -0.37 4.20 -22.13
CA ALA A 51 1.02 4.58 -22.43
C ALA A 51 1.39 6.07 -22.28
N VAL A 52 0.41 6.98 -22.32
CA VAL A 52 0.67 8.43 -22.32
C VAL A 52 1.12 8.97 -20.95
N TYR A 53 0.75 8.30 -19.85
CA TYR A 53 1.08 8.72 -18.48
C TYR A 53 2.07 7.77 -17.78
N GLY A 54 2.68 6.87 -18.56
CA GLY A 54 3.61 5.85 -18.09
C GLY A 54 2.94 4.50 -17.83
N SER A 55 3.71 3.44 -18.06
CA SER A 55 3.39 2.08 -17.61
C SER A 55 3.33 2.04 -16.07
N ASN A 56 2.94 0.89 -15.50
CA ASN A 56 3.09 0.61 -14.07
C ASN A 56 4.46 1.10 -13.56
N TRP A 57 4.46 2.00 -12.57
CA TRP A 57 5.70 2.56 -12.06
C TRP A 57 6.52 1.49 -11.37
N ARG A 58 5.92 0.72 -10.46
CA ARG A 58 6.59 -0.37 -9.71
C ARG A 58 5.60 -1.39 -9.14
N LYS A 59 6.11 -2.57 -8.78
CA LYS A 59 5.40 -3.53 -7.93
C LYS A 59 5.65 -3.16 -6.48
N VAL A 60 4.64 -3.27 -5.63
CA VAL A 60 4.85 -3.28 -4.18
C VAL A 60 5.60 -4.57 -3.86
N LEU A 61 6.71 -4.46 -3.12
CA LEU A 61 7.56 -5.60 -2.77
C LEU A 61 7.21 -6.17 -1.40
N GLU A 62 6.92 -5.29 -0.46
CA GLU A 62 6.62 -5.63 0.92
C GLU A 62 5.63 -4.63 1.50
N VAL A 63 4.80 -5.10 2.42
CA VAL A 63 3.92 -4.27 3.24
C VAL A 63 4.07 -4.67 4.70
N LYS A 64 3.89 -3.72 5.61
CA LYS A 64 3.81 -4.00 7.04
C LYS A 64 2.85 -3.03 7.72
N ALA A 65 2.28 -3.47 8.85
CA ALA A 65 1.56 -2.60 9.75
C ALA A 65 2.55 -1.94 10.72
N GLU A 66 2.49 -0.62 10.86
CA GLU A 66 3.28 0.11 11.84
C GLU A 66 2.45 1.17 12.57
N LYS A 67 2.93 1.61 13.73
CA LYS A 67 2.31 2.73 14.44
C LYS A 67 2.77 4.04 13.80
N TRP A 68 1.82 4.83 13.32
CA TRP A 68 2.05 6.16 12.81
C TRP A 68 1.33 7.20 13.66
N THR A 69 2.09 8.08 14.31
CA THR A 69 1.59 9.08 15.27
C THR A 69 0.74 8.43 16.39
N ARG A 70 -0.58 8.64 16.40
CA ARG A 70 -1.56 8.07 17.35
C ARG A 70 -2.40 6.94 16.75
N LYS A 71 -2.07 6.48 15.54
CA LYS A 71 -2.84 5.51 14.76
C LYS A 71 -1.96 4.36 14.26
N SER A 72 -2.58 3.26 13.85
CA SER A 72 -1.95 2.25 13.01
C SER A 72 -2.01 2.65 11.53
N ALA A 73 -0.95 2.33 10.79
CA ALA A 73 -0.80 2.57 9.37
C ALA A 73 -0.27 1.31 8.66
N LEU A 74 -0.67 1.15 7.40
CA LEU A 74 -0.05 0.20 6.49
C LEU A 74 0.97 0.97 5.66
N VAL A 75 2.21 0.48 5.64
CA VAL A 75 3.30 1.04 4.84
C VAL A 75 3.78 0.03 3.81
N CYS A 76 4.30 0.52 2.68
CA CYS A 76 4.84 -0.32 1.61
C CYS A 76 6.20 0.15 1.10
N GLN A 77 6.93 -0.75 0.44
CA GLN A 77 8.11 -0.44 -0.38
C GLN A 77 7.93 -0.96 -1.81
N ALA A 78 8.55 -0.29 -2.79
CA ALA A 78 8.46 -0.65 -4.21
C ALA A 78 9.80 -0.47 -4.93
#